data_AF-A0A0D0A5I5-F1
#
_entry.id   AF-A0A0D0A5I5-F1
#
_cell.length_a   1.000
_cell.length_b   1.000
_cell.length_c   1.000
_cell.angle_alpha   90.00
_cell.angle_beta   90.00
_cell.angle_gamma   90.00
#
_symmetry.space_group_name_H-M   'P 1'
#
loop_
_entity.id
_entity.type
_entity.pdbx_description
1 polymer ?
#
loop_
_entity_poly.entity_id
_entity_poly.type
_entity_poly.pdbx_seq_one_letter_code
_entity_poly.pdbx_strand_id
1 'polypeptide(L)'
;MEYWQRLGKFEASSQQLRTILDTWNVFEPANATSYSGDMRVTRRNETVRRHAQENYDKDLLVVQELERKLNISRRWVPEDKEWQNAGRLVANREYRRALDNLESLVVAWLFELTKMNRAGTGYKLRKHIAKALQTRSAAIKVALDRYNKCALVVRPPRQTLRWEEVVEYAFLADFDLLRDTREDISQRPWAHPTACFALDTFFKMRRAEEEIARLNIEIRRVITYICDEECFLRTCEKKISNIHPTLAHQVSRHCNFHSQFNGFHLKRLHDIAMLPGFSGNLHLGESALKGPGESNNEPDIVIPSYLLAHLQPPSSQPLHGDTHQDLEEEEDVEREVEEASHALQDVMEVSFDPE
;
A
#
# COMPACT_ATOMS: atom_id res chain seq x y z
N MET A 1 29.98 12.06 -3.63
CA MET A 1 28.98 11.78 -2.57
C MET A 1 29.64 11.06 -1.40
N GLU A 2 30.13 9.84 -1.60
CA GLU A 2 30.76 9.06 -0.52
C GLU A 2 32.02 9.74 0.05
N TYR A 3 32.91 10.26 -0.80
CA TYR A 3 34.09 11.01 -0.35
C TYR A 3 33.75 12.20 0.56
N TRP A 4 32.77 13.01 0.16
CA TRP A 4 32.28 14.15 0.96
C TRP A 4 31.76 13.72 2.34
N GLN A 5 30.97 12.64 2.40
CA GLN A 5 30.45 12.11 3.66
C GLN A 5 31.57 11.53 4.55
N ARG A 6 32.58 10.88 3.95
CA ARG A 6 33.73 10.32 4.67
C ARG A 6 34.65 11.40 5.23
N LEU A 7 34.84 12.49 4.49
CA LEU A 7 35.56 13.66 4.99
C LEU A 7 34.85 14.30 6.18
N GLY A 8 33.50 14.40 6.16
CA GLY A 8 32.76 14.88 7.33
C GLY A 8 32.90 13.97 8.56
N LYS A 9 32.93 12.65 8.37
CA LYS A 9 33.21 11.69 9.46
C LYS A 9 34.63 11.82 10.01
N PHE A 10 35.61 11.96 9.12
CA PHE A 10 37.00 12.20 9.48
C PHE A 10 37.18 13.52 10.26
N GLU A 11 36.49 14.58 9.85
CA GLU A 11 36.53 15.85 10.58
C GLU A 11 35.92 15.71 11.98
N ALA A 12 34.79 15.01 12.11
CA ALA A 12 34.17 14.74 13.40
C ALA A 12 35.06 13.88 14.32
N SER A 13 35.69 12.81 13.81
CA SER A 13 36.62 11.98 14.60
C SER A 13 37.91 12.73 14.94
N SER A 14 38.39 13.61 14.06
CA SER A 14 39.51 14.51 14.36
C SER A 14 39.18 15.50 15.47
N GLN A 15 37.99 16.12 15.46
CA GLN A 15 37.56 17.02 16.52
C GLN A 15 37.39 16.28 17.84
N GLN A 16 36.76 15.11 17.83
CA GLN A 16 36.58 14.27 19.03
C GLN A 16 37.92 13.88 19.67
N LEU A 17 38.90 13.46 18.86
CA LEU A 17 40.24 13.13 19.34
C LEU A 17 40.92 14.35 19.98
N ARG A 18 40.84 15.52 19.34
CA ARG A 18 41.38 16.78 19.91
C ARG A 18 40.73 17.10 21.25
N THR A 19 39.40 17.07 21.34
CA THR A 19 38.68 17.32 22.60
C THR A 19 39.10 16.37 23.72
N ILE A 20 39.36 15.09 23.40
CA ILE A 20 39.80 14.07 24.37
C ILE A 20 41.27 14.29 24.80
N LEU A 21 42.11 14.80 23.90
CA LEU A 21 43.51 15.13 24.21
C LEU A 21 43.61 16.41 25.04
N ASP A 22 42.76 17.40 24.75
CA ASP A 22 42.70 18.68 25.45
C ASP A 22 42.05 18.58 26.84
N THR A 23 41.29 17.51 27.11
CA THR A 23 40.73 17.25 28.44
C THR A 23 41.80 16.78 29.41
N TRP A 24 42.40 17.73 30.11
CA TRP A 24 43.34 17.51 31.20
C TRP A 24 42.58 17.32 32.53
N ASN A 25 42.66 16.13 33.12
CA ASN A 25 42.08 15.85 34.44
C ASN A 25 43.15 16.02 35.52
N VAL A 26 43.01 17.08 36.33
CA VAL A 26 43.80 17.27 37.57
C VAL A 26 43.10 16.50 38.69
N PHE A 27 43.80 15.53 39.28
CA PHE A 27 43.34 14.91 40.52
C PHE A 27 43.79 15.78 41.70
N GLU A 28 42.87 16.54 42.30
CA GLU A 28 43.15 17.29 43.52
C GLU A 28 43.20 16.35 44.73
N PRO A 29 44.24 16.42 45.58
CA PRO A 29 44.45 15.51 46.69
C PRO A 29 43.42 15.64 47.83
N ALA A 30 42.56 16.66 47.83
CA ALA A 30 41.55 16.89 48.86
C ALA A 30 40.33 15.95 48.75
N ASN A 31 40.10 15.34 47.58
CA ASN A 31 38.97 14.44 47.30
C ASN A 31 39.40 12.99 47.10
N ALA A 32 40.42 12.52 47.84
CA ALA A 32 41.02 11.20 47.69
C ALA A 32 39.96 10.10 47.82
N THR A 33 39.41 9.69 46.68
CA THR A 33 38.65 8.46 46.53
C THR A 33 39.65 7.32 46.72
N SER A 34 39.20 6.14 47.14
CA SER A 34 40.05 4.95 47.21
C SER A 34 40.87 4.83 45.92
N TYR A 35 42.19 4.61 46.03
CA TYR A 35 43.14 4.43 44.90
C TYR A 35 42.60 3.53 43.77
N SER A 36 41.78 2.52 44.13
CA SER A 36 41.08 1.63 43.20
C SER A 36 40.07 2.36 42.28
N GLY A 37 39.38 3.38 42.78
CA GLY A 37 38.48 4.25 42.02
C GLY A 37 39.22 5.09 40.99
N ASP A 38 40.31 5.74 41.38
CA ASP A 38 41.13 6.57 40.48
C ASP A 38 41.80 5.74 39.37
N MET A 39 42.24 4.52 39.69
CA MET A 39 42.73 3.55 38.69
C MET A 39 41.65 3.14 37.67
N ARG A 40 40.39 3.00 38.10
CA ARG A 40 39.27 2.67 37.19
C ARG A 40 38.96 3.84 36.25
N VAL A 41 38.93 5.07 36.78
CA VAL A 41 38.69 6.29 36.00
C VAL A 41 39.79 6.52 34.96
N THR A 42 41.06 6.38 35.36
CA THR A 42 42.20 6.50 34.44
C THR A 42 42.18 5.41 33.36
N ARG A 43 41.93 4.14 33.70
CA ARG A 43 41.79 3.05 32.71
C ARG A 43 40.64 3.29 31.72
N ARG A 44 39.51 3.83 32.19
CA ARG A 44 38.37 4.18 31.33
C ARG A 44 38.74 5.30 30.35
N ASN A 45 39.34 6.39 30.84
CA ASN A 45 39.77 7.52 30.02
C ASN A 45 40.81 7.10 28.97
N GLU A 46 41.75 6.24 29.35
CA GLU A 46 42.74 5.68 28.43
C GLU A 46 42.10 4.82 27.34
N THR A 47 41.07 4.05 27.69
CA THR A 47 40.32 3.24 26.72
C THR A 47 39.53 4.13 25.76
N VAL A 48 38.93 5.22 26.24
CA VAL A 48 38.24 6.21 25.41
C VAL A 48 39.22 6.90 24.44
N ARG A 49 40.41 7.29 24.91
CA ARG A 49 41.49 7.82 24.06
C ARG A 49 41.88 6.86 22.96
N ARG A 50 42.15 5.60 23.32
CA ARG A 50 42.54 4.56 22.36
C ARG A 50 41.47 4.37 21.28
N HIS A 51 40.21 4.26 21.67
CA HIS A 51 39.11 4.11 20.71
C HIS A 51 38.93 5.34 19.81
N ALA A 52 39.10 6.55 20.35
CA ALA A 52 39.05 7.76 19.55
C ALA A 52 40.20 7.81 18.52
N GLN A 53 41.42 7.43 18.92
CA GLN A 53 42.57 7.31 18.03
C GLN A 53 42.33 6.26 16.94
N GLU A 54 41.89 5.06 17.32
CA GLU A 54 41.56 3.98 16.38
C GLU A 54 40.49 4.40 15.37
N ASN A 55 39.48 5.16 15.79
CA ASN A 55 38.44 5.68 14.90
C ASN A 55 38.99 6.75 13.94
N TYR A 56 39.82 7.66 14.44
CA TYR A 56 40.51 8.65 13.61
C TYR A 56 41.38 7.98 12.54
N ASP A 57 42.19 6.99 12.92
CA ASP A 57 43.07 6.27 12.00
C ASP A 57 42.27 5.49 10.96
N LYS A 58 41.17 4.84 11.36
CA LYS A 58 40.24 4.16 10.44
C LYS A 58 39.62 5.13 9.43
N ASP A 59 39.12 6.27 9.88
CA ASP A 59 38.52 7.28 9.00
C ASP A 59 39.57 7.90 8.06
N LEU A 60 40.77 8.15 8.55
CA LEU A 60 41.89 8.68 7.76
C LEU A 60 42.26 7.71 6.62
N LEU A 61 42.38 6.41 6.91
CA LEU A 61 42.69 5.38 5.91
C LEU A 61 41.62 5.32 4.82
N VAL A 62 40.33 5.39 5.20
CA VAL A 62 39.23 5.39 4.22
C VAL A 62 39.27 6.63 3.33
N VAL A 63 39.56 7.80 3.91
CA VAL A 63 39.70 9.06 3.16
C VAL A 63 40.87 9.00 2.18
N GLN A 64 42.04 8.53 2.62
CA GLN A 64 43.23 8.39 1.77
C GLN A 64 43.02 7.41 0.61
N GLU A 65 42.34 6.29 0.86
CA GLU A 65 42.02 5.32 -0.20
C GLU A 65 41.04 5.90 -1.23
N LEU A 66 40.08 6.73 -0.79
CA LEU A 66 39.18 7.44 -1.71
C LEU A 66 39.91 8.54 -2.49
N GLU A 67 40.82 9.28 -1.85
CA GLU A 67 41.69 10.28 -2.51
C GLU A 67 42.51 9.62 -3.62
N ARG A 68 43.10 8.45 -3.34
CA ARG A 68 43.85 7.65 -4.32
C ARG A 68 42.96 7.18 -5.47
N LYS A 69 41.78 6.62 -5.19
CA LYS A 69 40.85 6.13 -6.23
C LYS A 69 40.30 7.23 -7.13
N LEU A 70 40.07 8.41 -6.57
CA LEU A 70 39.49 9.55 -7.28
C LEU A 70 40.56 10.49 -7.88
N ASN A 71 41.85 10.17 -7.71
CA ASN A 71 43.00 10.98 -8.14
C ASN A 71 42.96 12.42 -7.59
N ILE A 72 42.54 12.58 -6.33
CA ILE A 72 42.44 13.88 -5.66
C ILE A 72 43.81 14.23 -5.08
N SER A 73 44.46 15.27 -5.60
CA SER A 73 45.81 15.67 -5.17
C SER A 73 45.82 16.41 -3.82
N ARG A 74 44.78 17.20 -3.54
CA ARG A 74 44.62 17.96 -2.30
C ARG A 74 43.27 17.62 -1.67
N ARG A 75 43.30 17.25 -0.39
CA ARG A 75 42.09 17.02 0.40
C ARG A 75 41.15 18.22 0.34
N TRP A 76 39.87 17.96 0.08
CA TRP A 76 38.84 19.00 0.04
C TRP A 76 38.63 19.64 1.41
N VAL A 77 38.50 20.96 1.40
CA VAL A 77 38.20 21.83 2.55
C VAL A 77 36.84 22.48 2.33
N PRO A 78 36.10 22.88 3.39
CA PRO A 78 34.79 23.53 3.24
C PRO A 78 34.73 24.76 2.30
N GLU A 79 35.86 25.42 2.11
CA GLU A 79 36.02 26.59 1.23
C GLU A 79 36.11 26.21 -0.26
N ASP A 80 36.44 24.94 -0.57
CA ASP A 80 36.62 24.49 -1.96
C ASP A 80 35.29 24.39 -2.69
N LYS A 81 35.30 24.80 -3.97
CA LYS A 81 34.11 24.69 -4.84
C LYS A 81 33.64 23.25 -4.97
N GLU A 82 34.57 22.30 -5.05
CA GLU A 82 34.27 20.87 -5.18
C GLU A 82 33.55 20.32 -3.95
N TRP A 83 33.98 20.73 -2.76
CA TRP A 83 33.31 20.41 -1.50
C TRP A 83 31.87 20.92 -1.48
N GLN A 84 31.68 22.20 -1.82
CA GLN A 84 30.36 22.84 -1.82
C GLN A 84 29.43 22.21 -2.86
N ASN A 85 29.94 21.91 -4.06
CA ASN A 85 29.18 21.23 -5.11
C ASN A 85 28.74 19.84 -4.67
N ALA A 86 29.65 19.07 -4.08
CA ALA A 86 29.34 17.73 -3.57
C ALA A 86 28.33 17.80 -2.41
N GLY A 87 28.45 18.77 -1.50
CA GLY A 87 27.48 19.01 -0.44
C GLY A 87 26.08 19.30 -0.99
N ARG A 88 25.97 20.12 -2.04
CA ARG A 88 24.69 20.37 -2.73
C ARG A 88 24.10 19.10 -3.34
N LEU A 89 24.92 18.25 -3.95
CA LEU A 89 24.46 16.96 -4.50
C LEU A 89 23.97 16.00 -3.40
N VAL A 90 24.66 15.96 -2.25
CA VAL A 90 24.25 15.16 -1.09
C VAL A 90 22.92 15.66 -0.55
N ALA A 91 22.78 16.97 -0.33
CA ALA A 91 21.54 17.59 0.13
C ALA A 91 20.36 17.29 -0.81
N ASN A 92 20.56 17.47 -2.12
CA ASN A 92 19.54 17.16 -3.13
C ASN A 92 19.13 15.69 -3.12
N ARG A 93 20.07 14.75 -2.93
CA ARG A 93 19.73 13.32 -2.84
C ARG A 93 18.97 12.99 -1.57
N GLU A 94 19.37 13.54 -0.43
CA GLU A 94 18.66 13.31 0.83
C GLU A 94 17.25 13.90 0.79
N TYR A 95 17.07 15.07 0.18
CA TYR A 95 15.75 15.63 -0.09
C TYR A 95 14.89 14.72 -0.98
N ARG A 96 15.41 14.26 -2.12
CA ARG A 96 14.68 13.34 -3.01
C ARG A 96 14.28 12.05 -2.30
N ARG A 97 15.18 11.48 -1.51
CA ARG A 97 14.88 10.29 -0.69
C ARG A 97 13.82 10.55 0.37
N ALA A 98 13.85 11.71 1.02
CA ALA A 98 12.84 12.08 2.00
C ALA A 98 11.47 12.26 1.33
N LEU A 99 11.43 12.88 0.15
CA LEU A 99 10.23 13.02 -0.68
C LEU A 99 9.68 11.64 -1.12
N ASP A 100 10.51 10.79 -1.74
CA ASP A 100 10.10 9.46 -2.21
C ASP A 100 9.57 8.59 -1.05
N ASN A 101 10.20 8.68 0.13
CA ASN A 101 9.75 7.96 1.31
C ASN A 101 8.40 8.50 1.81
N LEU A 102 8.22 9.82 1.86
CA LEU A 102 6.95 10.44 2.25
C LEU A 102 5.83 10.03 1.28
N GLU A 103 6.06 10.15 -0.03
CA GLU A 103 5.14 9.74 -1.09
C GLU A 103 4.73 8.27 -0.91
N SER A 104 5.69 7.36 -0.75
CA SER A 104 5.41 5.93 -0.59
C SER A 104 4.53 5.60 0.63
N LEU A 105 4.71 6.33 1.73
CA LEU A 105 3.91 6.15 2.95
C LEU A 105 2.49 6.68 2.78
N VAL A 106 2.33 7.83 2.13
CA VAL A 106 1.01 8.41 1.83
C VAL A 106 0.25 7.52 0.86
N VAL A 107 0.90 7.02 -0.19
CA VAL A 107 0.32 6.04 -1.12
C VAL A 107 -0.21 4.83 -0.36
N ALA A 108 0.62 4.22 0.49
CA ALA A 108 0.23 3.06 1.28
C ALA A 108 -0.97 3.35 2.20
N TRP A 109 -0.99 4.53 2.82
CA TRP A 109 -2.07 4.98 3.69
C TRP A 109 -3.40 5.18 2.92
N LEU A 110 -3.37 5.79 1.73
CA LEU A 110 -4.55 5.94 0.86
C LEU A 110 -5.14 4.59 0.41
N PHE A 111 -4.28 3.62 0.06
CA PHE A 111 -4.72 2.27 -0.28
C PHE A 111 -5.40 1.56 0.91
N GLU A 112 -4.99 1.86 2.14
CA GLU A 112 -5.59 1.27 3.33
C GLU A 112 -6.90 1.91 3.73
N LEU A 113 -7.01 3.24 3.61
CA LEU A 113 -8.28 3.95 3.71
C LEU A 113 -9.30 3.37 2.71
N THR A 114 -8.86 3.14 1.47
CA THR A 114 -9.72 2.54 0.45
C THR A 114 -10.15 1.11 0.82
N LYS A 115 -9.27 0.32 1.45
CA LYS A 115 -9.62 -1.03 1.94
C LYS A 115 -10.61 -0.98 3.11
N MET A 116 -10.48 0.00 4.00
CA MET A 116 -11.41 0.19 5.13
C MET A 116 -12.85 0.41 4.64
N ASN A 117 -13.00 1.17 3.55
CA ASN A 117 -14.29 1.56 2.99
C ASN A 117 -14.95 0.47 2.10
N ARG A 118 -14.38 -0.74 1.99
CA ARG A 118 -14.99 -1.84 1.22
C ARG A 118 -16.09 -2.55 2.01
N ALA A 119 -17.24 -2.74 1.37
CA ALA A 119 -18.32 -3.59 1.89
C ALA A 119 -17.88 -5.06 1.98
N GLY A 120 -18.32 -5.78 3.02
CA GLY A 120 -17.94 -7.18 3.26
C GLY A 120 -16.69 -7.40 4.11
N THR A 121 -16.08 -6.32 4.63
CA THR A 121 -14.91 -6.41 5.53
C THR A 121 -15.37 -6.78 6.94
N GLY A 122 -14.97 -7.95 7.44
CA GLY A 122 -15.31 -8.42 8.80
C GLY A 122 -14.66 -7.57 9.91
N TYR A 123 -15.27 -7.57 11.11
CA TYR A 123 -14.87 -6.72 12.24
C TYR A 123 -13.38 -6.83 12.61
N LYS A 124 -12.86 -8.06 12.76
CA LYS A 124 -11.43 -8.31 13.06
C LYS A 124 -10.50 -7.65 12.02
N LEU A 125 -10.84 -7.73 10.74
CA LEU A 125 -10.04 -7.13 9.66
C LEU A 125 -10.09 -5.59 9.70
N ARG A 126 -11.25 -4.99 10.04
CA ARG A 126 -11.34 -3.53 10.24
C ARG A 126 -10.45 -3.06 11.40
N LYS A 127 -10.41 -3.79 12.51
CA LYS A 127 -9.53 -3.48 13.65
C LYS A 127 -8.04 -3.49 13.25
N HIS A 128 -7.63 -4.48 12.46
CA HIS A 128 -6.26 -4.51 11.93
C HIS A 128 -5.97 -3.35 10.98
N ILE A 129 -6.91 -2.99 10.09
CA ILE A 129 -6.75 -1.83 9.19
C ILE A 129 -6.64 -0.53 10.00
N ALA A 130 -7.47 -0.31 11.02
CA ALA A 130 -7.41 0.88 11.87
C ALA A 130 -6.05 1.00 12.59
N LYS A 131 -5.54 -0.08 13.18
CA LYS A 131 -4.21 -0.09 13.81
C LYS A 131 -3.09 0.19 12.79
N ALA A 132 -3.23 -0.35 11.58
CA ALA A 132 -2.28 -0.14 10.48
C ALA A 132 -2.27 1.33 10.00
N LEU A 133 -3.44 1.97 9.95
CA LEU A 133 -3.61 3.40 9.64
C LEU A 133 -2.97 4.28 10.72
N GLN A 134 -3.19 3.99 12.00
CA GLN A 134 -2.59 4.75 13.12
C GLN A 134 -1.06 4.63 13.12
N THR A 135 -0.54 3.43 12.87
CA THR A 135 0.91 3.20 12.79
C THR A 135 1.52 3.99 11.61
N ARG A 136 0.82 4.02 10.47
CA ARG A 136 1.27 4.77 9.30
C ARG A 136 1.14 6.26 9.46
N SER A 137 0.10 6.78 10.11
CA SER A 137 -0.02 8.22 10.34
C SER A 137 1.15 8.74 11.18
N ALA A 138 1.57 7.99 12.20
CA ALA A 138 2.79 8.28 12.95
C ALA A 138 4.05 8.25 12.07
N ALA A 139 4.18 7.25 11.19
CA ALA A 139 5.32 7.16 10.27
C ALA A 139 5.36 8.32 9.25
N ILE A 140 4.20 8.74 8.74
CA ILE A 140 4.08 9.88 7.82
C ILE A 140 4.50 11.17 8.53
N LYS A 141 4.10 11.40 9.79
CA LYS A 141 4.57 12.57 10.57
C LYS A 141 6.10 12.63 10.67
N VAL A 142 6.74 11.50 10.98
CA VAL A 142 8.21 11.42 11.05
C VAL A 142 8.85 11.64 9.68
N ALA A 143 8.26 11.09 8.61
CA ALA A 143 8.74 11.28 7.25
C ALA A 143 8.58 12.74 6.78
N LEU A 144 7.48 13.38 7.15
CA LEU A 144 7.17 14.79 6.89
C LEU A 144 8.19 15.70 7.58
N ASP A 145 8.50 15.46 8.85
CA ASP A 145 9.55 16.20 9.56
C ASP A 145 10.91 16.07 8.87
N ARG A 146 11.24 14.86 8.41
CA ARG A 146 12.48 14.62 7.66
C ARG A 146 12.47 15.36 6.33
N TYR A 147 11.37 15.32 5.60
CA TYR A 147 11.18 16.07 4.36
C TYR A 147 11.37 17.57 4.59
N ASN A 148 10.68 18.15 5.56
CA ASN A 148 10.75 19.57 5.89
C ASN A 148 12.17 20.00 6.28
N LYS A 149 12.89 19.17 7.07
CA LYS A 149 14.31 19.40 7.38
C LYS A 149 15.18 19.40 6.12
N CYS A 150 14.99 18.45 5.22
CA CYS A 150 15.77 18.39 3.98
C CYS A 150 15.41 19.51 3.00
N ALA A 151 14.13 19.90 2.92
CA ALA A 151 13.61 20.97 2.08
C ALA A 151 14.29 22.31 2.36
N LEU A 152 14.54 22.63 3.63
CA LEU A 152 15.23 23.85 4.06
C LEU A 152 16.74 23.85 3.75
N VAL A 153 17.36 22.67 3.66
CA VAL A 153 18.82 22.51 3.42
C VAL A 153 19.17 22.61 1.94
N VAL A 154 18.25 22.21 1.06
CA VAL A 154 18.42 22.30 -0.39
C VAL A 154 18.50 23.77 -0.84
N ARG A 155 19.25 24.05 -1.91
CA ARG A 155 19.33 25.37 -2.54
C ARG A 155 18.76 25.31 -3.96
N PRO A 156 17.73 26.11 -4.29
CA PRO A 156 16.99 27.00 -3.37
C PRO A 156 16.18 26.23 -2.31
N PRO A 157 15.89 26.83 -1.14
CA PRO A 157 15.02 26.24 -0.12
C PRO A 157 13.67 25.87 -0.72
N ARG A 158 13.12 24.73 -0.31
CA ARG A 158 11.84 24.21 -0.83
C ARG A 158 10.69 24.48 0.13
N GLN A 159 9.48 24.46 -0.41
CA GLN A 159 8.26 24.57 0.38
C GLN A 159 8.17 23.42 1.38
N THR A 160 7.96 23.79 2.65
CA THR A 160 7.63 22.85 3.72
C THR A 160 6.15 22.54 3.68
N LEU A 161 5.80 21.31 4.00
CA LEU A 161 4.42 20.83 4.03
C LEU A 161 3.92 20.74 5.46
N ARG A 162 2.66 21.08 5.67
CA ARG A 162 1.93 20.84 6.91
C ARG A 162 1.27 19.46 6.90
N TRP A 163 0.95 18.96 8.09
CA TRP A 163 0.24 17.68 8.21
C TRP A 163 -1.14 17.73 7.55
N GLU A 164 -1.84 18.85 7.71
CA GLU A 164 -3.17 19.06 7.11
C GLU A 164 -3.10 18.94 5.58
N GLU A 165 -2.12 19.60 4.96
CA GLU A 165 -1.88 19.52 3.51
C GLU A 165 -1.61 18.07 3.05
N VAL A 166 -0.83 17.30 3.81
CA VAL A 166 -0.53 15.89 3.52
C VAL A 166 -1.77 15.00 3.59
N VAL A 167 -2.70 15.29 4.50
CA VAL A 167 -3.97 14.57 4.64
C VAL A 167 -4.97 14.99 3.55
N GLU A 168 -4.99 16.27 3.20
CA GLU A 168 -5.84 16.84 2.15
C GLU A 168 -5.43 16.39 0.74
N TYR A 169 -4.17 16.02 0.53
CA TYR A 169 -3.70 15.36 -0.69
C TYR A 169 -4.33 13.96 -0.82
N ALA A 170 -5.59 13.96 -1.24
CA ALA A 170 -6.39 12.77 -1.50
C ALA A 170 -5.95 12.06 -2.80
N PHE A 171 -5.11 12.70 -3.62
CA PHE A 171 -4.69 12.20 -4.92
C PHE A 171 -3.17 12.17 -5.06
N LEU A 172 -2.65 11.05 -5.59
CA LEU A 172 -1.22 10.84 -5.84
C LEU A 172 -0.58 11.91 -6.73
N ALA A 173 -1.37 12.49 -7.62
CA ALA A 173 -0.94 13.54 -8.54
C ALA A 173 -0.40 14.78 -7.82
N ASP A 174 -0.89 15.06 -6.60
CA ASP A 174 -0.46 16.24 -5.84
C ASP A 174 0.94 16.07 -5.24
N PHE A 175 1.38 14.83 -4.99
CA PHE A 175 2.77 14.54 -4.59
C PHE A 175 3.72 14.48 -5.78
N ASP A 176 3.24 14.03 -6.95
CA ASP A 176 4.02 14.10 -8.19
C ASP A 176 4.36 15.55 -8.57
N LEU A 177 3.55 16.54 -8.18
CA LEU A 177 3.84 17.97 -8.33
C LEU A 177 5.06 18.43 -7.51
N LEU A 178 5.37 17.75 -6.39
CA LEU A 178 6.53 18.03 -5.57
C LEU A 178 7.83 17.41 -6.15
N ARG A 179 7.71 16.53 -7.16
CA ARG A 179 8.86 15.92 -7.85
C ARG A 179 9.42 16.87 -8.91
N ASP A 180 10.41 17.61 -8.48
CA ASP A 180 11.25 18.55 -9.22
C ASP A 180 12.11 17.94 -10.37
N THR A 181 11.81 16.73 -10.87
CA THR A 181 12.65 16.04 -11.87
C THR A 181 12.30 16.35 -13.32
N ARG A 182 11.23 17.10 -13.56
CA ARG A 182 10.87 17.72 -14.85
C ARG A 182 10.29 19.08 -14.49
N GLU A 183 10.39 20.06 -15.39
CA GLU A 183 9.83 21.41 -15.25
C GLU A 183 8.70 21.51 -14.23
N ASP A 184 8.76 22.46 -13.30
CA ASP A 184 7.70 22.67 -12.31
C ASP A 184 6.33 22.76 -13.02
N ILE A 185 5.61 21.64 -13.01
CA ILE A 185 4.32 21.50 -13.68
C ILE A 185 3.20 22.02 -12.81
N SER A 186 3.45 22.34 -11.53
CA SER A 186 2.44 22.92 -10.63
C SER A 186 1.88 24.24 -11.17
N GLN A 187 2.71 24.97 -11.93
CA GLN A 187 2.34 26.23 -12.59
C GLN A 187 1.56 26.02 -13.89
N ARG A 188 1.42 24.78 -14.37
CA ARG A 188 0.65 24.49 -15.59
C ARG A 188 -0.84 24.48 -15.24
N PRO A 189 -1.69 25.10 -16.07
CA PRO A 189 -3.12 25.21 -15.78
C PRO A 189 -3.83 23.86 -15.68
N TRP A 190 -3.30 22.80 -16.30
CA TRP A 190 -3.84 21.45 -16.22
C TRP A 190 -3.47 20.69 -14.94
N ALA A 191 -2.46 21.14 -14.19
CA ALA A 191 -1.98 20.45 -12.99
C ALA A 191 -2.64 20.97 -11.70
N HIS A 192 -3.41 22.06 -11.80
CA HIS A 192 -4.21 22.55 -10.68
C HIS A 192 -5.28 21.52 -10.30
N PRO A 193 -5.49 21.19 -9.01
CA PRO A 193 -6.42 20.13 -8.60
C PRO A 193 -7.82 20.25 -9.20
N THR A 194 -8.36 21.46 -9.23
CA THR A 194 -9.67 21.76 -9.86
C THR A 194 -9.68 21.47 -11.37
N ALA A 195 -8.60 21.78 -12.09
CA ALA A 195 -8.49 21.54 -13.52
C ALA A 195 -8.30 20.05 -13.81
N CYS A 196 -7.47 19.36 -13.03
CA CYS A 196 -7.34 17.90 -13.06
C CYS A 196 -8.70 17.22 -12.86
N PHE A 197 -9.45 17.63 -11.84
CA PHE A 197 -10.78 17.09 -11.55
C PHE A 197 -11.75 17.35 -12.72
N ALA A 198 -11.75 18.56 -13.29
CA ALA A 198 -12.59 18.88 -14.45
C ALA A 198 -12.21 18.04 -15.68
N LEU A 199 -10.91 17.85 -15.94
CA LEU A 199 -10.42 17.01 -17.04
C LEU A 199 -10.78 15.55 -16.84
N ASP A 200 -10.57 14.99 -15.65
CA ASP A 200 -10.94 13.61 -15.32
C ASP A 200 -12.45 13.39 -15.48
N THR A 201 -13.26 14.33 -14.98
CA THR A 201 -14.72 14.30 -15.17
C THR A 201 -15.08 14.36 -16.65
N PHE A 202 -14.47 15.25 -17.43
CA PHE A 202 -14.69 15.36 -18.86
C PHE A 202 -14.33 14.05 -19.60
N PHE A 203 -13.17 13.47 -19.32
CA PHE A 203 -12.75 12.22 -19.94
C PHE A 203 -13.61 11.05 -19.48
N LYS A 204 -14.03 10.98 -18.21
CA LYS A 204 -15.00 9.99 -17.74
C LYS A 204 -16.32 10.11 -18.49
N MET A 205 -16.84 11.32 -18.70
CA MET A 205 -18.05 11.55 -19.50
C MET A 205 -17.86 11.08 -20.95
N ARG A 206 -16.74 11.43 -21.59
CA ARG A 206 -16.43 10.97 -22.96
C ARG A 206 -16.33 9.45 -23.05
N ARG A 207 -15.66 8.82 -22.08
CA ARG A 207 -15.48 7.36 -22.04
C ARG A 207 -16.77 6.63 -21.66
N ALA A 208 -17.68 7.27 -20.93
CA ALA A 208 -19.00 6.72 -20.65
C ALA A 208 -19.81 6.51 -21.94
N GLU A 209 -19.67 7.38 -22.95
CA GLU A 209 -20.29 7.19 -24.27
C GLU A 209 -19.79 5.91 -24.95
N GLU A 210 -18.49 5.66 -24.93
CA GLU A 210 -17.90 4.41 -25.44
C GLU A 210 -18.34 3.19 -24.62
N GLU A 211 -18.41 3.35 -23.30
CA GLU A 211 -18.79 2.29 -22.38
C GLU A 211 -20.26 1.88 -22.58
N ILE A 212 -21.17 2.83 -22.87
CA ILE A 212 -22.55 2.53 -23.26
C ILE A 212 -22.57 1.61 -24.50
N ALA A 213 -21.77 1.93 -25.52
CA ALA A 213 -21.71 1.12 -26.73
C ALA A 213 -21.18 -0.31 -26.46
N ARG A 214 -20.20 -0.46 -25.56
CA ARG A 214 -19.69 -1.78 -25.13
C ARG A 214 -20.70 -2.55 -24.30
N LEU A 215 -21.32 -1.89 -23.32
CA LEU A 215 -22.33 -2.50 -22.46
C LEU A 215 -23.52 -3.01 -23.26
N ASN A 216 -23.93 -2.32 -24.32
CA ASN A 216 -24.99 -2.80 -25.23
C ASN A 216 -24.66 -4.18 -25.84
N ILE A 217 -23.38 -4.44 -26.14
CA ILE A 217 -22.92 -5.74 -26.65
C ILE A 217 -22.87 -6.76 -25.51
N GLU A 218 -22.31 -6.37 -24.37
CA GLU A 218 -22.08 -7.27 -23.24
C GLU A 218 -23.40 -7.72 -22.59
N ILE A 219 -24.37 -6.82 -22.43
CA ILE A 219 -25.72 -7.13 -21.95
C ILE A 219 -26.34 -8.25 -22.81
N ARG A 220 -26.25 -8.11 -24.14
CA ARG A 220 -26.76 -9.13 -25.07
C ARG A 220 -26.03 -10.46 -24.90
N ARG A 221 -24.71 -10.44 -24.74
CA ARG A 221 -23.90 -11.66 -24.52
C ARG A 221 -24.27 -12.37 -23.24
N VAL A 222 -24.45 -11.62 -22.15
CA VAL A 222 -24.83 -12.19 -20.84
C VAL A 222 -26.21 -12.83 -20.91
N ILE A 223 -27.21 -12.19 -21.54
CA ILE A 223 -28.54 -12.78 -21.71
C ILE A 223 -28.47 -14.07 -22.52
N THR A 224 -27.72 -14.04 -23.62
CA THR A 224 -27.54 -15.20 -24.50
C THR A 224 -26.89 -16.35 -23.72
N TYR A 225 -25.81 -16.06 -22.99
CA TYR A 225 -25.13 -17.05 -22.15
C TYR A 225 -26.05 -17.68 -21.11
N ILE A 226 -26.82 -16.86 -20.38
CA ILE A 226 -27.76 -17.35 -19.36
C ILE A 226 -28.79 -18.32 -19.98
N CYS A 227 -29.36 -17.96 -21.13
CA CYS A 227 -30.35 -18.80 -21.80
C CYS A 227 -29.74 -20.08 -22.37
N ASP A 228 -28.57 -19.99 -23.01
CA ASP A 228 -27.86 -21.14 -23.57
C ASP A 228 -27.43 -22.11 -22.46
N GLU A 229 -26.86 -21.60 -21.35
CA GLU A 229 -26.46 -22.39 -20.20
C GLU A 229 -27.65 -23.09 -19.53
N GLU A 230 -28.78 -22.39 -19.36
CA GLU A 230 -29.99 -22.99 -18.80
C GLU A 230 -30.55 -24.10 -19.72
N CYS A 231 -30.57 -23.88 -21.03
CA CYS A 231 -30.99 -24.89 -22.01
C CYS A 231 -30.07 -26.12 -21.98
N PHE A 232 -28.75 -25.88 -21.93
CA PHE A 232 -27.72 -26.91 -21.85
C PHE A 232 -27.89 -27.78 -20.60
N LEU A 233 -27.98 -27.16 -19.41
CA LEU A 233 -28.12 -27.87 -18.15
C LEU A 233 -29.42 -28.69 -18.08
N ARG A 234 -30.54 -28.15 -18.56
CA ARG A 234 -31.82 -28.90 -18.66
C ARG A 234 -31.73 -30.07 -19.62
N THR A 235 -30.98 -29.92 -20.72
CA THR A 235 -30.77 -31.00 -21.69
C THR A 235 -29.87 -32.09 -21.08
N CYS A 236 -28.82 -31.71 -20.36
CA CYS A 236 -27.97 -32.62 -19.58
C CYS A 236 -28.79 -33.41 -18.56
N GLU A 237 -29.62 -32.74 -17.77
CA GLU A 237 -30.50 -33.39 -16.78
C GLU A 237 -31.38 -34.45 -17.43
N LYS A 238 -32.08 -34.11 -18.53
CA LYS A 238 -32.97 -35.06 -19.25
C LYS A 238 -32.22 -36.29 -19.76
N LYS A 239 -31.05 -36.09 -20.37
CA LYS A 239 -30.24 -37.19 -20.91
C LYS A 239 -29.65 -38.07 -19.80
N ILE A 240 -29.18 -37.47 -18.70
CA ILE A 240 -28.60 -38.20 -17.56
C ILE A 240 -29.68 -38.90 -16.73
N SER A 241 -30.90 -38.36 -16.67
CA SER A 241 -32.01 -38.92 -15.87
C SER A 241 -32.25 -40.41 -16.15
N ASN A 242 -32.12 -40.82 -17.42
CA ASN A 242 -32.31 -42.21 -17.84
C ASN A 242 -31.10 -43.12 -17.52
N ILE A 243 -29.91 -42.55 -17.30
CA ILE A 243 -28.65 -43.31 -17.13
C ILE A 243 -28.23 -43.36 -15.66
N HIS A 244 -28.31 -42.23 -14.95
CA HIS A 244 -27.84 -42.09 -13.57
C HIS A 244 -28.68 -41.05 -12.79
N PRO A 245 -29.81 -41.47 -12.19
CA PRO A 245 -30.78 -40.56 -11.56
C PRO A 245 -30.20 -39.67 -10.45
N THR A 246 -29.24 -40.17 -9.66
CA THR A 246 -28.61 -39.39 -8.58
C THR A 246 -27.70 -38.28 -9.11
N LEU A 247 -27.08 -38.46 -10.28
CA LEU A 247 -26.28 -37.42 -10.93
C LEU A 247 -27.19 -36.39 -11.59
N ALA A 248 -28.28 -36.83 -12.23
CA ALA A 248 -29.30 -35.93 -12.74
C ALA A 248 -29.87 -35.05 -11.62
N HIS A 249 -30.09 -35.60 -10.42
CA HIS A 249 -30.51 -34.81 -9.26
C HIS A 249 -29.47 -33.74 -8.86
N GLN A 250 -28.17 -34.04 -8.91
CA GLN A 250 -27.14 -33.03 -8.64
C GLN A 250 -27.10 -31.93 -9.71
N VAL A 251 -27.24 -32.30 -10.99
CA VAL A 251 -27.36 -31.34 -12.10
C VAL A 251 -28.60 -30.46 -11.91
N SER A 252 -29.72 -31.04 -11.51
CA SER A 252 -30.96 -30.33 -11.20
C SER A 252 -30.77 -29.32 -10.06
N ARG A 253 -30.11 -29.72 -8.96
CA ARG A 253 -29.78 -28.81 -7.85
C ARG A 253 -28.87 -27.66 -8.29
N HIS A 254 -27.85 -27.96 -9.10
CA HIS A 254 -26.95 -26.96 -9.66
C HIS A 254 -27.71 -25.96 -10.56
N CYS A 255 -28.55 -26.46 -11.46
CA CYS A 255 -29.41 -25.64 -12.31
C CYS A 255 -30.32 -24.73 -11.47
N ASN A 256 -31.01 -25.29 -10.45
CA ASN A 256 -31.89 -24.52 -9.58
C ASN A 256 -31.16 -23.40 -8.82
N PHE A 257 -29.94 -23.67 -8.36
CA PHE A 257 -29.11 -22.65 -7.72
C PHE A 257 -28.76 -21.53 -8.71
N HIS A 258 -28.27 -21.86 -9.91
CA HIS A 258 -27.94 -20.88 -10.94
C HIS A 258 -29.17 -20.08 -11.39
N SER A 259 -30.33 -20.71 -11.57
CA SER A 259 -31.58 -20.03 -11.96
C SER A 259 -32.00 -18.95 -10.95
N GLN A 260 -31.72 -19.11 -9.65
CA GLN A 260 -32.02 -18.09 -8.64
C GLN A 260 -31.19 -16.81 -8.85
N PHE A 261 -29.88 -16.95 -9.09
CA PHE A 261 -29.01 -15.81 -9.39
C PHE A 261 -29.30 -15.22 -10.76
N ASN A 262 -29.51 -16.07 -11.77
CA ASN A 262 -29.86 -15.65 -13.12
C ASN A 262 -31.16 -14.85 -13.14
N GLY A 263 -32.14 -15.21 -12.31
CA GLY A 263 -33.36 -14.41 -12.14
C GLY A 263 -33.09 -12.98 -11.66
N PHE A 264 -32.17 -12.80 -10.71
CA PHE A 264 -31.75 -11.47 -10.26
C PHE A 264 -31.01 -10.70 -11.36
N HIS A 265 -30.09 -11.36 -12.07
CA HIS A 265 -29.36 -10.75 -13.18
C HIS A 265 -30.30 -10.31 -14.31
N LEU A 266 -31.22 -11.17 -14.74
CA LEU A 266 -32.20 -10.85 -15.77
C LEU A 266 -33.11 -9.69 -15.36
N LYS A 267 -33.54 -9.64 -14.09
CA LYS A 267 -34.29 -8.49 -13.56
C LYS A 267 -33.46 -7.20 -13.66
N ARG A 268 -32.19 -7.22 -13.24
CA ARG A 268 -31.30 -6.06 -13.32
C ARG A 268 -31.06 -5.61 -14.76
N LEU A 269 -30.89 -6.54 -15.69
CA LEU A 269 -30.73 -6.26 -17.12
C LEU A 269 -32.00 -5.68 -17.73
N HIS A 270 -33.17 -6.16 -17.31
CA HIS A 270 -34.45 -5.56 -17.68
C HIS A 270 -34.57 -4.13 -17.14
N ASP A 271 -34.22 -3.89 -15.87
CA ASP A 271 -34.24 -2.55 -15.28
C ASP A 271 -33.31 -1.59 -16.05
N ILE A 272 -32.14 -2.06 -16.51
CA ILE A 272 -31.22 -1.28 -17.35
C ILE A 272 -31.87 -0.90 -18.69
N ALA A 273 -32.59 -1.82 -19.32
CA ALA A 273 -33.28 -1.53 -20.59
C ALA A 273 -34.43 -0.53 -20.44
N MET A 274 -34.97 -0.37 -19.22
CA MET A 274 -36.00 0.62 -18.91
C MET A 274 -35.44 2.01 -18.61
N LEU A 275 -34.11 2.17 -18.50
CA LEU A 275 -33.50 3.47 -18.25
C LEU A 275 -33.65 4.43 -19.43
N PRO A 276 -33.89 5.72 -19.18
CA PRO A 276 -33.93 6.72 -20.25
C PRO A 276 -32.56 6.81 -20.92
N GLY A 277 -32.53 6.66 -22.24
CA GLY A 277 -31.30 6.68 -23.04
C GLY A 277 -30.66 5.31 -23.30
N PHE A 278 -31.29 4.21 -22.88
CA PHE A 278 -30.88 2.89 -23.31
C PHE A 278 -30.97 2.75 -24.84
N SER A 279 -29.89 2.30 -25.47
CA SER A 279 -29.74 2.18 -26.93
C SER A 279 -29.43 0.75 -27.39
N GLY A 280 -29.33 -0.19 -26.46
CA GLY A 280 -29.04 -1.59 -26.74
C GLY A 280 -30.27 -2.41 -27.11
N ASN A 281 -30.09 -3.73 -27.21
CA ASN A 281 -31.19 -4.67 -27.37
C ASN A 281 -31.10 -5.81 -26.36
N LEU A 282 -32.26 -6.35 -25.96
CA LEU A 282 -32.37 -7.52 -25.09
C LEU A 282 -32.67 -8.81 -25.86
N HIS A 283 -32.69 -8.75 -27.20
CA HIS A 283 -32.92 -9.93 -28.02
C HIS A 283 -31.74 -10.89 -27.91
N LEU A 284 -32.04 -12.19 -27.79
CA LEU A 284 -31.02 -13.23 -27.77
C LEU A 284 -30.07 -13.06 -28.96
N GLY A 285 -28.78 -13.16 -28.67
CA GLY A 285 -27.74 -13.33 -29.66
C GLY A 285 -27.60 -14.78 -30.07
N GLU A 286 -26.62 -15.03 -30.92
CA GLU A 286 -26.12 -16.37 -31.17
C GLU A 286 -24.74 -16.48 -30.53
N SER A 287 -24.49 -17.52 -29.72
CA SER A 287 -23.16 -17.75 -29.18
C SER A 287 -22.18 -18.06 -30.30
N ALA A 288 -21.06 -17.34 -30.32
CA ALA A 288 -19.97 -17.53 -31.28
C ALA A 288 -19.15 -18.79 -30.98
N LEU A 289 -19.16 -19.28 -29.74
CA LEU A 289 -18.44 -20.47 -29.32
C LEU A 289 -19.34 -21.69 -29.49
N LYS A 290 -18.95 -22.56 -30.43
CA LYS A 290 -19.64 -23.82 -30.77
C LYS A 290 -18.69 -25.01 -30.64
N GLY A 291 -17.75 -24.98 -29.69
CA GLY A 291 -16.88 -26.11 -29.37
C GLY A 291 -17.57 -27.20 -28.54
N PRO A 292 -17.00 -28.42 -28.46
CA PRO A 292 -17.49 -29.46 -27.57
C PRO A 292 -17.49 -28.97 -26.11
N GLY A 293 -18.64 -29.06 -25.42
CA GLY A 293 -18.80 -28.59 -24.04
C GLY A 293 -19.24 -27.12 -23.89
N GLU A 294 -19.41 -26.38 -24.99
CA GLU A 294 -19.99 -25.03 -24.96
C GLU A 294 -21.52 -25.08 -24.80
N SER A 295 -22.09 -24.07 -24.14
CA SER A 295 -23.52 -24.03 -23.77
C SER A 295 -24.48 -23.98 -24.96
N ASN A 296 -24.04 -23.52 -26.14
CA ASN A 296 -24.85 -23.45 -27.36
C ASN A 296 -24.81 -24.75 -28.20
N ASN A 297 -24.21 -25.82 -27.69
CA ASN A 297 -24.14 -27.10 -28.37
C ASN A 297 -24.92 -28.18 -27.65
N GLU A 298 -25.27 -29.22 -28.40
CA GLU A 298 -25.88 -30.40 -27.80
C GLU A 298 -24.87 -31.09 -26.86
N PRO A 299 -25.23 -31.33 -25.58
CA PRO A 299 -24.31 -31.94 -24.63
C PRO A 299 -23.98 -33.38 -25.04
N ASP A 300 -22.69 -33.64 -25.21
CA ASP A 300 -22.12 -34.99 -25.31
C ASP A 300 -21.76 -35.48 -23.91
N ILE A 301 -22.51 -36.46 -23.41
CA ILE A 301 -22.50 -36.84 -22.00
C ILE A 301 -21.64 -38.07 -21.83
N VAL A 302 -20.45 -37.87 -21.26
CA VAL A 302 -19.55 -38.95 -20.87
C VAL A 302 -19.64 -39.12 -19.35
N ILE A 303 -20.32 -40.18 -18.89
CA ILE A 303 -20.37 -40.53 -17.47
C ILE A 303 -19.15 -41.41 -17.15
N PRO A 304 -18.24 -40.98 -16.26
CA PRO A 304 -17.11 -41.80 -15.86
C PRO A 304 -17.54 -43.14 -15.25
N SER A 305 -16.88 -44.23 -15.67
CA SER A 305 -17.27 -45.61 -15.35
C SER A 305 -17.37 -45.91 -13.86
N TYR A 306 -16.60 -45.20 -13.01
CA TYR A 306 -16.63 -45.38 -11.56
C TYR A 306 -17.91 -44.85 -10.90
N LEU A 307 -18.61 -43.87 -11.50
CA LEU A 307 -19.89 -43.38 -10.97
C LEU A 307 -21.02 -44.37 -11.21
N LEU A 308 -20.94 -45.15 -12.30
CA LEU A 308 -21.89 -46.23 -12.58
C LEU A 308 -21.76 -47.40 -11.58
N ALA A 309 -20.61 -47.56 -10.93
CA ALA A 309 -20.37 -48.64 -9.97
C ALA A 309 -21.01 -48.42 -8.58
N HIS A 310 -21.42 -47.18 -8.24
CA HIS A 310 -21.93 -46.81 -6.91
C HIS A 310 -23.46 -46.97 -6.72
N LEU A 311 -24.18 -47.64 -7.64
CA LEU A 311 -25.60 -47.96 -7.48
C LEU A 311 -25.89 -49.09 -6.47
N GLN A 312 -24.87 -49.63 -5.78
CA GLN A 312 -25.04 -50.51 -4.61
C GLN A 312 -24.97 -49.70 -3.30
N PRO A 313 -25.89 -49.93 -2.34
CA PRO A 313 -25.99 -49.09 -1.15
C PRO A 313 -24.81 -49.34 -0.17
N PRO A 314 -24.15 -48.30 0.36
CA PRO A 314 -23.13 -48.47 1.39
C PRO A 314 -23.74 -48.46 2.80
N SER A 315 -23.12 -49.26 3.67
CA SER A 315 -23.44 -49.48 5.08
C SER A 315 -23.10 -48.28 5.97
N SER A 316 -23.98 -48.01 6.94
CA SER A 316 -23.97 -46.91 7.90
C SER A 316 -22.85 -47.02 8.96
N GLN A 317 -22.08 -45.95 9.17
CA GLN A 317 -21.37 -45.68 10.44
C GLN A 317 -21.39 -44.18 10.78
N PRO A 318 -21.37 -43.79 12.08
CA PRO A 318 -21.77 -42.47 12.56
C PRO A 318 -20.61 -41.50 12.85
N LEU A 319 -20.87 -40.19 12.71
CA LEU A 319 -19.99 -39.08 13.11
C LEU A 319 -20.07 -38.76 14.61
N HIS A 320 -18.91 -38.44 15.21
CA HIS A 320 -18.69 -37.74 16.48
C HIS A 320 -18.16 -36.34 16.09
N GLY A 321 -18.56 -35.16 16.58
CA GLY A 321 -19.05 -34.70 17.88
C GLY A 321 -18.10 -33.56 18.32
N ASP A 322 -18.41 -32.30 18.00
CA ASP A 322 -17.51 -31.15 18.20
C ASP A 322 -17.93 -30.28 19.41
N THR A 323 -16.96 -29.86 20.22
CA THR A 323 -17.19 -29.25 21.56
C THR A 323 -17.13 -27.72 21.51
N HIS A 324 -18.12 -27.10 22.15
CA HIS A 324 -18.26 -25.66 22.41
C HIS A 324 -17.18 -25.16 23.40
N GLN A 325 -16.26 -24.31 22.95
CA GLN A 325 -15.44 -23.48 23.85
C GLN A 325 -14.92 -22.27 23.07
N ASP A 326 -15.62 -21.13 23.12
CA ASP A 326 -15.16 -19.79 22.71
C ASP A 326 -16.27 -18.75 22.99
N LEU A 327 -16.57 -18.44 24.26
CA LEU A 327 -17.56 -17.41 24.63
C LEU A 327 -17.19 -16.53 25.85
N GLU A 328 -15.90 -16.31 26.15
CA GLU A 328 -15.51 -15.50 27.33
C GLU A 328 -14.45 -14.40 27.05
N GLU A 329 -14.44 -13.77 25.87
CA GLU A 329 -13.57 -12.61 25.60
C GLU A 329 -14.30 -11.35 25.03
N GLU A 330 -15.62 -11.21 25.23
CA GLU A 330 -16.39 -10.12 24.59
C GLU A 330 -16.70 -8.87 25.44
N GLU A 331 -16.46 -8.82 26.76
CA GLU A 331 -16.98 -7.70 27.58
C GLU A 331 -16.03 -6.53 27.89
N ASP A 332 -14.75 -6.59 27.53
CA ASP A 332 -13.79 -5.48 27.81
C ASP A 332 -13.43 -4.61 26.59
N VAL A 333 -14.03 -4.85 25.41
CA VAL A 333 -13.67 -4.16 24.15
C VAL A 333 -14.65 -3.06 23.74
N GLU A 334 -15.85 -2.99 24.34
CA GLU A 334 -16.86 -1.99 23.97
C GLU A 334 -16.55 -0.59 24.52
N ARG A 335 -15.93 -0.48 25.70
CA ARG A 335 -15.65 0.83 26.35
C ARG A 335 -14.53 1.65 25.70
N GLU A 336 -13.57 1.02 25.02
CA GLU A 336 -12.48 1.76 24.33
C GLU A 336 -12.86 2.19 22.89
N VAL A 337 -13.93 1.62 22.33
CA VAL A 337 -14.40 1.92 20.96
C VAL A 337 -15.23 3.22 20.91
N GLU A 338 -16.00 3.52 21.96
CA GLU A 338 -16.75 4.78 22.05
C GLU A 338 -15.81 6.00 22.17
N GLU A 339 -14.74 5.93 22.97
CA GLU A 339 -13.77 7.03 23.10
C GLU A 339 -13.01 7.33 21.80
N ALA A 340 -12.64 6.28 21.04
CA ALA A 340 -11.94 6.45 19.76
C ALA A 340 -12.87 6.92 18.63
N SER A 341 -14.15 6.55 18.67
CA SER A 341 -15.19 7.04 17.76
C SER A 341 -15.49 8.52 17.99
N HIS A 342 -15.60 8.94 19.26
CA HIS A 342 -15.83 10.34 19.61
C HIS A 342 -14.65 11.25 19.24
N ALA A 343 -13.40 10.80 19.42
CA ALA A 343 -12.23 11.57 19.00
C ALA A 343 -12.12 11.76 17.47
N LEU A 344 -12.69 10.84 16.68
CA LEU A 344 -12.71 10.94 15.22
C LEU A 344 -13.86 11.81 14.72
N GLN A 345 -14.97 11.86 15.47
CA GLN A 345 -16.07 12.79 15.22
C GLN A 345 -15.67 14.24 15.52
N ASP A 346 -14.90 14.50 16.59
CA ASP A 346 -14.33 15.82 16.89
C ASP A 346 -13.36 16.31 15.80
N VAL A 347 -12.59 15.41 15.17
CA VAL A 347 -11.71 15.76 14.04
C VAL A 347 -12.49 16.02 12.75
N MET A 348 -13.64 15.37 12.57
CA MET A 348 -14.50 15.57 11.41
C MET A 348 -15.40 16.82 11.53
N GLU A 349 -15.84 17.18 12.73
CA GLU A 349 -16.66 18.37 12.98
C GLU A 349 -15.84 19.68 12.88
N VAL A 350 -14.55 19.66 13.22
CA VAL A 350 -13.64 20.82 13.00
C VAL A 350 -13.38 21.11 11.51
N SER A 351 -13.65 20.15 10.62
CA SER A 351 -13.54 20.31 9.16
C SER A 351 -14.84 20.75 8.45
N PHE A 352 -15.92 20.99 9.19
CA PHE A 352 -17.19 21.50 8.66
C PHE A 352 -17.75 22.64 9.52
N ASP A 353 -17.06 23.78 9.55
CA ASP A 353 -17.70 25.06 9.85
C ASP A 353 -18.04 25.78 8.52
N PRO A 354 -19.32 26.03 8.21
CA PRO A 354 -19.70 26.87 7.09
C PRO A 354 -19.66 28.35 7.49
N GLU A 355 -18.83 29.14 6.82
CA GLU A 355 -19.17 30.55 6.52
C GLU A 355 -19.90 30.65 5.19
#